data_AF-A0A960GUY0-F1
#
_entry.id   AF-A0A960GUY0-F1
#
_cell.length_a   1.000
_cell.length_b   1.000
_cell.length_c   1.000
_cell.angle_alpha   90.00
_cell.angle_beta   90.00
_cell.angle_gamma   90.00
#
_symmetry.space_group_name_H-M   'P 1'
#
loop_
_entity.id
_entity.type
_entity.pdbx_description
1 polymer ?
#
loop_
_entity_poly.entity_id
_entity_poly.type
_entity_poly.pdbx_seq_one_letter_code
_entity_poly.pdbx_strand_id
1 'polypeptide(L)'
;MSTVPTLAEIDAENDPQRAQVLKAIRTVLTGTNVEHPGKVTIAAVAAEAGVAYHQMQQGRFRDLRYRFKEALEALTQEQKTPREAELKRSLEQTRSELAELRTRHEALRHERDQWRAGAETVIRTVVVLKAENKQLERTVSRQQEQLRKRRDNVVDFPSHKPNPNPD
;
A
#
# COMPACT_ATOMS: atom_id res chain seq x y z
N MET A 1 -25.98 -31.68 -23.13
CA MET A 1 -25.04 -30.56 -23.28
C MET A 1 -25.79 -29.43 -23.95
N SER A 2 -26.25 -28.43 -23.20
CA SER A 2 -26.93 -27.26 -23.78
C SER A 2 -25.90 -26.13 -23.82
N THR A 3 -25.41 -25.85 -25.02
CA THR A 3 -24.34 -24.90 -25.31
C THR A 3 -24.91 -23.51 -25.58
N VAL A 4 -24.04 -22.50 -25.44
CA VAL A 4 -24.30 -21.13 -25.91
C VAL A 4 -24.93 -21.19 -27.32
N PRO A 5 -26.01 -20.44 -27.61
CA PRO A 5 -26.67 -20.47 -28.91
C PRO A 5 -25.65 -20.30 -30.04
N THR A 6 -25.67 -21.21 -31.01
CA THR A 6 -24.73 -21.16 -32.14
C THR A 6 -25.21 -20.19 -33.21
N LEU A 7 -24.31 -19.73 -34.08
CA LEU A 7 -24.68 -18.87 -35.21
C LEU A 7 -25.72 -19.55 -36.11
N ALA A 8 -25.53 -20.83 -36.40
CA ALA A 8 -26.43 -21.61 -37.25
C ALA A 8 -27.86 -21.70 -36.67
N GLU A 9 -27.99 -21.81 -35.34
CA GLU A 9 -29.30 -21.81 -34.68
C GLU A 9 -29.99 -20.44 -34.74
N ILE A 10 -29.23 -19.36 -34.65
CA ILE A 10 -29.76 -18.00 -34.77
C ILE A 10 -30.26 -17.77 -36.20
N ASP A 11 -29.49 -18.19 -37.20
CA ASP A 11 -29.83 -18.01 -38.61
C ASP A 11 -30.98 -18.93 -39.08
N ALA A 12 -31.18 -20.07 -38.42
CA ALA A 12 -32.27 -21.00 -38.70
C ALA A 12 -33.60 -20.64 -38.01
N GLU A 13 -33.61 -19.65 -37.11
CA GLU A 13 -34.82 -19.22 -36.41
C GLU A 13 -35.72 -18.37 -37.32
N ASN A 14 -36.94 -18.83 -37.56
CA ASN A 14 -37.88 -18.18 -38.48
C ASN A 14 -38.49 -16.90 -37.90
N ASP A 15 -38.53 -16.79 -36.58
CA ASP A 15 -39.09 -15.63 -35.88
C ASP A 15 -38.00 -14.57 -35.63
N PRO A 16 -38.10 -13.38 -36.25
CA PRO A 16 -37.06 -12.36 -36.14
C PRO A 16 -36.86 -11.87 -34.71
N GLN A 17 -37.91 -11.85 -33.88
CA GLN A 17 -37.79 -11.45 -32.47
C GLN A 17 -37.09 -12.53 -31.64
N ARG A 18 -37.36 -13.82 -31.91
CA ARG A 18 -36.65 -14.92 -31.24
C ARG A 18 -35.18 -14.95 -31.64
N ALA A 19 -34.87 -14.74 -32.91
CA ALA A 19 -33.49 -14.66 -33.40
C ALA A 19 -32.71 -13.53 -32.71
N GLN A 20 -33.34 -12.36 -32.51
CA GLN A 20 -32.77 -11.25 -31.74
C GLN A 20 -32.50 -11.64 -30.28
N VAL A 21 -33.43 -12.32 -29.60
CA VAL A 21 -33.23 -12.79 -28.23
C VAL A 21 -32.11 -13.83 -28.16
N LEU A 22 -32.01 -14.77 -29.10
CA LEU A 22 -30.91 -15.74 -29.15
C LEU A 22 -29.55 -15.06 -29.36
N LYS A 23 -29.49 -14.05 -30.23
CA LYS A 23 -28.30 -13.22 -30.43
C LYS A 23 -27.92 -12.47 -29.15
N ALA A 24 -28.88 -11.88 -28.46
CA ALA A 24 -28.69 -11.19 -27.19
C ALA A 24 -28.22 -12.14 -26.07
N ILE A 25 -28.78 -13.36 -25.99
CA ILE A 25 -28.30 -14.40 -25.07
C ILE A 25 -26.83 -14.67 -25.33
N ARG A 26 -26.45 -14.85 -26.60
CA ARG A 26 -25.05 -15.11 -26.96
C ARG A 26 -24.14 -13.94 -26.57
N THR A 27 -24.48 -12.70 -26.93
CA THR A 27 -23.64 -11.52 -26.62
C THR A 27 -23.50 -11.29 -25.13
N VAL A 28 -24.57 -11.47 -24.35
CA VAL A 28 -24.54 -11.33 -22.90
C VAL A 28 -23.71 -12.43 -22.24
N LEU A 29 -23.82 -13.68 -22.70
CA LEU A 29 -23.01 -14.79 -22.18
C LEU A 29 -21.52 -14.68 -22.58
N THR A 30 -21.20 -14.06 -23.72
CA THR A 30 -19.82 -13.79 -24.14
C THR A 30 -19.23 -12.48 -23.60
N GLY A 31 -20.02 -11.68 -22.88
CA GLY A 31 -19.58 -10.40 -22.32
C GLY A 31 -19.36 -9.28 -23.34
N THR A 32 -19.93 -9.39 -24.53
CA THR A 32 -19.84 -8.39 -25.61
C THR A 32 -21.11 -7.55 -25.73
N ASN A 33 -21.91 -7.47 -24.68
CA ASN A 33 -23.17 -6.74 -24.67
C ASN A 33 -22.94 -5.22 -24.55
N VAL A 34 -23.72 -4.44 -25.29
CA VAL A 34 -23.47 -3.01 -25.48
C VAL A 34 -24.19 -2.18 -24.42
N GLU A 35 -25.41 -2.55 -24.05
CA GLU A 35 -26.23 -1.70 -23.16
C GLU A 35 -25.84 -1.83 -21.68
N HIS A 36 -25.38 -3.01 -21.25
CA HIS A 36 -25.10 -3.31 -19.84
C HIS A 36 -23.80 -4.13 -19.65
N PRO A 37 -22.63 -3.55 -19.97
CA PRO A 37 -21.37 -4.28 -20.00
C PRO A 37 -21.11 -5.02 -18.68
N GLY A 38 -20.83 -6.32 -18.78
CA GLY A 38 -20.49 -7.19 -17.64
C GLY A 38 -21.67 -7.68 -16.80
N LYS A 39 -22.93 -7.30 -17.09
CA LYS A 39 -24.11 -7.82 -16.38
C LYS A 39 -24.73 -9.00 -17.12
N VAL A 40 -24.51 -10.20 -16.60
CA VAL A 40 -25.09 -11.45 -17.13
C VAL A 40 -26.44 -11.73 -16.48
N THR A 41 -27.49 -11.00 -16.89
CA THR A 41 -28.84 -11.11 -16.31
C THR A 41 -29.93 -11.19 -17.38
N ILE A 42 -31.11 -11.71 -17.04
CA ILE A 42 -32.27 -11.75 -17.95
C ILE A 42 -32.69 -10.33 -18.37
N ALA A 43 -32.54 -9.34 -17.48
CA ALA A 43 -32.81 -7.95 -17.81
C ALA A 43 -31.84 -7.42 -18.87
N ALA A 44 -30.56 -7.78 -18.79
CA ALA A 44 -29.57 -7.42 -19.80
C ALA A 44 -29.85 -8.08 -21.16
N VAL A 45 -30.29 -9.33 -21.17
CA VAL A 45 -30.73 -10.01 -22.41
C VAL A 45 -31.95 -9.32 -23.01
N ALA A 46 -32.92 -8.94 -22.19
CA ALA A 46 -34.13 -8.26 -22.65
C ALA A 46 -33.82 -6.89 -23.26
N ALA A 47 -32.96 -6.11 -22.58
CA ALA A 47 -32.50 -4.80 -23.03
C ALA A 47 -31.74 -4.91 -24.36
N GLU A 48 -30.74 -5.80 -24.43
CA GLU A 48 -29.94 -6.04 -25.65
C GLU A 48 -30.78 -6.56 -26.84
N ALA A 49 -31.85 -7.32 -26.57
CA ALA A 49 -32.77 -7.78 -27.60
C ALA A 49 -33.83 -6.74 -28.01
N GLY A 50 -33.93 -5.60 -27.31
CA GLY A 50 -35.00 -4.62 -27.52
C GLY A 50 -36.40 -5.12 -27.12
N VAL A 51 -36.48 -6.08 -26.19
CA VAL A 51 -37.72 -6.75 -25.78
C VAL A 51 -38.09 -6.36 -24.35
N ALA A 52 -39.39 -6.19 -24.09
CA ALA A 52 -39.86 -5.89 -22.75
C ALA A 52 -39.59 -7.05 -21.77
N TYR A 53 -39.04 -6.74 -20.59
CA TYR A 53 -38.65 -7.73 -19.58
C TYR A 53 -39.75 -8.73 -19.19
N HIS A 54 -41.02 -8.28 -19.13
CA HIS A 54 -42.15 -9.17 -18.83
C HIS A 54 -42.35 -10.28 -19.89
N GLN A 55 -42.00 -10.02 -21.15
CA GLN A 55 -42.09 -11.02 -22.22
C GLN A 55 -41.03 -12.11 -22.08
N MET A 56 -39.87 -11.77 -21.51
CA MET A 56 -38.84 -12.74 -21.13
C MET A 56 -39.23 -13.51 -19.87
N GLN A 57 -39.85 -12.86 -18.89
CA GLN A 57 -40.14 -13.48 -17.59
C GLN A 57 -41.38 -14.37 -17.59
N GLN A 58 -42.46 -13.95 -18.25
CA GLN A 58 -43.76 -14.63 -18.20
C GLN A 58 -44.42 -14.79 -19.57
N GLY A 59 -43.87 -14.16 -20.61
CA GLY A 59 -44.47 -14.14 -21.95
C GLY A 59 -43.84 -15.14 -22.93
N ARG A 60 -43.85 -14.72 -24.21
CA ARG A 60 -43.49 -15.50 -25.40
C ARG A 60 -42.09 -16.13 -25.38
N PHE A 61 -41.15 -15.56 -24.62
CA PHE A 61 -39.73 -15.98 -24.62
C PHE A 61 -39.34 -16.75 -23.35
N ARG A 62 -40.31 -17.35 -22.67
CA ARG A 62 -40.09 -18.11 -21.44
C ARG A 62 -39.13 -19.30 -21.65
N ASP A 63 -39.19 -19.96 -22.79
CA ASP A 63 -38.29 -21.05 -23.18
C ASP A 63 -36.84 -20.56 -23.31
N LEU A 64 -36.64 -19.42 -23.98
CA LEU A 64 -35.32 -18.79 -24.14
C LEU A 64 -34.75 -18.33 -22.80
N ARG A 65 -35.60 -17.90 -21.87
CA ARG A 65 -35.20 -17.62 -20.48
C ARG A 65 -34.65 -18.87 -19.78
N TYR A 66 -35.31 -20.03 -19.93
CA TYR A 66 -34.82 -21.27 -19.35
C TYR A 66 -33.48 -21.68 -19.98
N ARG A 67 -33.38 -21.57 -21.31
CA ARG A 67 -32.14 -21.84 -22.03
C ARG A 67 -30.99 -20.93 -21.58
N PHE A 68 -31.26 -19.63 -21.37
CA PHE A 68 -30.28 -18.70 -20.82
C PHE A 68 -29.83 -19.12 -19.41
N LYS A 69 -30.76 -19.52 -18.54
CA LYS A 69 -30.42 -20.00 -17.19
C LYS A 69 -29.59 -21.27 -17.22
N GLU A 70 -29.95 -22.24 -18.05
CA GLU A 70 -29.18 -23.48 -18.21
C GLU A 70 -27.78 -23.20 -18.76
N ALA A 71 -27.65 -22.35 -19.78
CA ALA A 71 -26.36 -21.97 -20.34
C ALA A 71 -25.51 -21.19 -19.31
N LEU A 72 -26.13 -20.32 -18.52
CA LEU A 72 -25.48 -19.62 -17.42
C LEU A 72 -25.01 -20.59 -16.33
N GLU A 73 -25.86 -21.53 -15.93
CA GLU A 73 -25.51 -22.57 -14.96
C GLU A 73 -24.38 -23.45 -15.47
N ALA A 74 -24.41 -23.88 -16.74
CA ALA A 74 -23.32 -24.62 -17.37
C ALA A 74 -22.00 -23.83 -17.37
N LEU A 75 -22.04 -22.55 -17.75
CA LEU A 75 -20.86 -21.66 -17.70
C LEU A 75 -20.33 -21.49 -16.27
N THR A 76 -21.21 -21.32 -15.28
CA THR A 76 -20.78 -21.20 -13.87
C THR A 76 -20.26 -22.51 -13.28
N GLN A 77 -20.79 -23.66 -13.71
CA GLN A 77 -20.31 -24.97 -13.29
C GLN A 77 -18.95 -25.29 -13.95
N GLU A 78 -18.75 -24.93 -15.22
CA GLU A 78 -17.45 -25.00 -15.90
C GLU A 78 -16.46 -23.95 -15.37
N GLN A 79 -16.92 -22.78 -14.90
CA GLN A 79 -16.04 -21.75 -14.31
C GLN A 79 -15.61 -22.08 -12.88
N LYS A 80 -16.32 -22.94 -12.13
CA LYS A 80 -15.82 -23.58 -10.89
C LYS A 80 -14.65 -24.56 -11.13
N THR A 81 -13.82 -24.31 -12.13
CA THR A 81 -12.64 -25.08 -12.45
C THR A 81 -11.54 -24.86 -11.40
N PRO A 82 -10.61 -25.82 -11.27
CA PRO A 82 -9.45 -25.71 -10.37
C PRO A 82 -8.66 -24.41 -10.54
N ARG A 83 -8.72 -23.77 -11.71
CA ARG A 83 -8.08 -22.49 -12.02
C ARG A 83 -8.65 -21.31 -11.24
N GLU A 84 -9.96 -21.24 -10.99
CA GLU A 84 -10.54 -20.19 -10.12
C GLU A 84 -10.15 -20.41 -8.66
N ALA A 85 -10.10 -21.67 -8.22
CA ALA A 85 -9.63 -22.00 -6.88
C ALA A 85 -8.14 -21.61 -6.70
N GLU A 86 -7.32 -21.83 -7.73
CA GLU A 86 -5.93 -21.42 -7.76
C GLU A 86 -5.77 -19.89 -7.75
N LEU A 87 -6.53 -19.17 -8.59
CA LEU A 87 -6.56 -17.71 -8.59
C LEU A 87 -7.00 -17.15 -7.23
N LYS A 88 -8.02 -17.75 -6.61
CA LYS A 88 -8.47 -17.35 -5.28
C LYS A 88 -7.41 -17.59 -4.21
N ARG A 89 -6.69 -18.73 -4.27
CA ARG A 89 -5.56 -19.01 -3.37
C ARG A 89 -4.42 -18.02 -3.58
N SER A 90 -4.08 -17.71 -4.82
CA SER A 90 -3.06 -16.71 -5.15
C SER A 90 -3.45 -15.31 -4.67
N LEU A 91 -4.71 -14.91 -4.82
CA LEU A 91 -5.22 -13.64 -4.27
C LEU A 91 -5.15 -13.61 -2.74
N GLU A 92 -5.47 -14.71 -2.07
CA GLU A 92 -5.39 -14.77 -0.61
C GLU A 92 -3.93 -14.72 -0.13
N GLN A 93 -3.03 -15.44 -0.80
CA GLN A 93 -1.60 -15.44 -0.50
C GLN A 93 -0.97 -14.06 -0.71
N THR A 94 -1.28 -13.39 -1.83
CA THR A 94 -0.77 -12.04 -2.09
C THR A 94 -1.31 -11.02 -1.09
N ARG A 95 -2.55 -11.19 -0.60
CA ARG A 95 -3.11 -10.37 0.48
C ARG A 95 -2.41 -10.60 1.81
N SER A 96 -2.12 -11.85 2.17
CA SER A 96 -1.39 -12.15 3.40
C SER A 96 0.03 -11.59 3.35
N GLU A 97 0.73 -11.75 2.22
CA GLU A 97 2.06 -11.18 2.01
C GLU A 97 2.03 -9.64 2.12
N LEU A 98 1.03 -8.98 1.52
CA LEU A 98 0.85 -7.53 1.64
C LEU A 98 0.61 -7.09 3.10
N ALA A 99 -0.17 -7.85 3.86
CA ALA A 99 -0.41 -7.56 5.26
C ALA A 99 0.88 -7.69 6.10
N GLU A 100 1.65 -8.76 5.88
CA GLU A 100 2.95 -8.94 6.53
C GLU A 100 3.97 -7.85 6.16
N LEU A 101 4.02 -7.44 4.89
CA LEU A 101 4.92 -6.37 4.48
C LEU A 101 4.53 -5.03 5.12
N ARG A 102 3.24 -4.74 5.27
CA ARG A 102 2.77 -3.53 5.94
C ARG A 102 3.16 -3.51 7.42
N THR A 103 2.96 -4.61 8.14
CA THR A 103 3.34 -4.69 9.56
C THR A 103 4.85 -4.56 9.74
N ARG A 104 5.66 -5.21 8.89
CA ARG A 104 7.13 -5.05 8.91
C ARG A 104 7.55 -3.61 8.61
N HIS A 105 6.92 -2.97 7.63
CA HIS A 105 7.24 -1.59 7.28
C HIS A 105 6.90 -0.61 8.43
N GLU A 106 5.77 -0.81 9.11
CA GLU A 106 5.40 -0.03 10.29
C GLU A 106 6.39 -0.25 11.45
N ALA A 107 6.79 -1.49 11.72
CA ALA A 107 7.79 -1.80 12.72
C ALA A 107 9.14 -1.12 12.44
N LEU A 108 9.65 -1.24 11.21
CA LEU A 108 10.89 -0.59 10.79
C LEU A 108 10.82 0.94 10.86
N ARG A 109 9.64 1.51 10.56
CA ARG A 109 9.42 2.94 10.69
C ARG A 109 9.51 3.38 12.16
N HIS A 110 8.89 2.62 13.07
CA HIS A 110 9.00 2.87 14.50
C HIS A 110 10.43 2.74 15.02
N GLU A 111 11.16 1.70 14.62
CA GLU A 111 12.58 1.54 14.97
C GLU A 111 13.41 2.72 14.48
N ARG A 112 13.25 3.13 13.21
CA ARG A 112 13.94 4.30 12.66
C ARG A 112 13.66 5.56 13.48
N ASP A 113 12.41 5.79 13.85
CA ASP A 113 12.01 6.98 14.61
C ASP A 113 12.61 6.95 16.03
N GLN A 114 12.71 5.78 16.67
CA GLN A 114 13.43 5.60 17.94
C GLN A 114 14.93 5.87 17.80
N TRP A 115 15.58 5.33 16.77
CA TRP A 115 17.00 5.57 16.51
C TRP A 115 17.28 7.06 16.26
N ARG A 116 16.39 7.75 15.54
CA ARG A 116 16.49 9.19 15.32
C ARG A 116 16.41 9.97 16.62
N ALA A 117 15.44 9.67 17.48
CA ALA A 117 15.31 10.32 18.79
C ALA A 117 16.53 10.05 19.69
N GLY A 118 17.06 8.82 19.66
CA GLY A 118 18.30 8.46 20.34
C GLY A 118 19.50 9.26 19.84
N ALA A 119 19.66 9.34 18.52
CA ALA A 119 20.74 10.12 17.89
C ALA A 119 20.66 11.62 18.23
N GLU A 120 19.46 12.21 18.19
CA GLU A 120 19.26 13.62 18.58
C GLU A 120 19.65 13.86 20.05
N THR A 121 19.37 12.91 20.93
CA THR A 121 19.76 12.97 22.35
C THR A 121 21.27 12.92 22.50
N VAL A 122 21.95 11.99 21.82
CA VAL A 122 23.42 11.87 21.82
C VAL A 122 24.09 13.13 21.27
N ILE A 123 23.56 13.71 20.19
CA ILE A 123 24.10 14.96 19.64
C ILE A 123 24.01 16.08 20.68
N ARG A 124 22.87 16.21 21.38
CA ARG A 124 22.71 17.22 22.43
C ARG A 124 23.68 17.02 23.58
N THR A 125 23.86 15.79 24.06
CA THR A 125 24.81 15.52 25.16
C THR A 125 26.25 15.82 24.73
N VAL A 126 26.64 15.46 23.51
CA VAL A 126 27.97 15.80 22.98
C VAL A 126 28.18 17.30 22.91
N VAL A 127 27.17 18.08 22.49
CA VAL A 127 27.26 19.55 22.45
C VAL A 127 27.47 20.13 23.86
N VAL A 128 26.73 19.65 24.86
CA VAL A 128 26.87 20.08 26.26
C VAL A 128 28.26 19.73 26.78
N LEU A 129 28.69 18.48 26.64
CA LEU A 129 30.01 18.02 27.09
C LEU A 129 31.15 18.79 26.44
N LYS A 130 31.02 19.13 25.14
CA LYS A 130 32.01 19.95 24.44
C LYS A 130 32.09 21.37 25.01
N ALA A 131 30.95 21.96 25.39
CA ALA A 131 30.91 23.27 26.02
C ALA A 131 31.55 23.25 27.43
N GLU A 132 31.20 22.25 28.23
CA GLU A 132 31.77 22.05 29.58
C GLU A 132 33.28 21.82 29.52
N ASN A 133 33.75 20.97 28.61
CA ASN A 133 35.18 20.70 28.45
C ASN A 133 35.95 21.99 28.09
N LYS A 134 35.42 22.79 27.16
CA LYS A 134 36.01 24.10 26.82
C LYS A 134 36.04 25.07 28.01
N GLN A 135 35.05 25.02 28.89
CA GLN A 135 35.02 25.83 30.12
C GLN A 135 36.07 25.36 31.13
N LEU A 136 36.24 24.05 31.28
CA LEU A 136 37.28 23.45 32.13
C LEU A 136 38.68 23.80 31.61
N GLU A 137 38.94 23.65 30.31
CA GLU A 137 40.21 24.04 29.68
C GLU A 137 40.57 25.50 29.98
N ARG A 138 39.60 26.42 29.86
CA ARG A 138 39.79 27.84 30.20
C ARG A 138 40.10 28.05 31.68
N THR A 139 39.44 27.30 32.56
CA THR A 139 39.64 27.40 34.01
C THR A 139 41.02 26.90 34.40
N VAL A 140 41.44 25.75 33.88
CA VAL A 140 42.78 25.19 34.07
C VAL A 140 43.84 26.15 33.54
N SER A 141 43.67 26.70 32.34
CA SER A 141 44.61 27.65 31.74
C SER A 141 44.79 28.90 32.62
N ARG A 142 43.68 29.46 33.13
CA ARG A 142 43.72 30.61 34.06
C ARG A 142 44.43 30.28 35.37
N GLN A 143 44.15 29.12 35.96
CA GLN A 143 44.81 28.68 37.18
C GLN A 143 46.31 28.49 36.97
N GLN A 144 46.72 27.87 35.86
CA GLN A 144 48.12 27.72 35.51
C GLN A 144 48.82 29.08 35.33
N GLU A 145 48.17 30.04 34.67
CA GLU A 145 48.71 31.39 34.52
C GLU A 145 48.84 32.12 35.86
N GLN A 146 47.86 31.99 36.74
CA GLN A 146 47.93 32.54 38.11
C GLN A 146 49.07 31.92 38.92
N LEU A 147 49.27 30.61 38.82
CA LEU A 147 50.38 29.91 39.48
C LEU A 147 51.75 30.37 38.94
N ARG A 148 51.86 30.59 37.62
CA ARG A 148 53.07 31.16 37.01
C ARG A 148 53.38 32.56 37.56
N LYS A 149 52.39 33.46 37.53
CA LYS A 149 52.55 34.83 38.08
C LYS A 149 52.93 34.83 39.56
N ARG A 150 52.34 33.94 40.36
CA ARG A 150 52.71 33.78 41.78
C ARG A 150 54.14 33.27 41.95
N ARG A 151 54.58 32.33 41.13
CA ARG A 151 55.95 31.82 41.15
C ARG A 151 56.95 32.92 40.81
N ASP A 152 56.69 33.70 39.77
CA ASP A 152 57.60 34.75 39.31
C ASP A 152 57.72 35.88 40.36
N ASN A 153 56.61 36.25 41.01
CA ASN A 153 56.61 37.22 42.11
C ASN A 153 57.37 36.77 43.37
N VAL A 154 57.57 35.46 43.59
CA VAL A 154 58.35 34.94 44.74
C VAL A 154 59.86 35.00 44.47
N VAL A 155 60.29 35.06 43.20
CA VAL A 155 61.71 35.14 42.82
C VAL A 155 62.25 36.57 42.87
N ASP A 156 61.39 37.58 42.70
CA ASP A 156 61.73 39.01 42.82
C ASP A 156 61.67 39.53 44.28
N PHE A 157 62.24 38.79 45.24
CA PHE A 157 62.51 39.35 46.57
C PHE A 157 63.67 40.34 46.44
N PRO A 158 63.46 41.66 46.65
CA PRO A 158 64.54 42.61 46.55
C PRO A 158 65.58 42.28 47.63
N SER A 159 66.78 41.91 47.18
CA SER A 159 67.94 41.79 48.06
C SER A 159 68.18 43.17 48.67
N HIS A 160 67.67 43.36 49.88
CA HIS A 160 67.88 44.56 50.66
C HIS A 160 69.37 44.62 50.97
N LYS A 161 70.13 45.36 50.14
CA LYS A 161 71.54 45.61 50.41
C LYS A 161 71.60 46.32 51.77
N PRO A 162 72.36 45.78 52.75
CA PRO A 162 72.51 46.46 54.02
C PRO A 162 73.17 47.82 53.78
N ASN A 163 72.55 48.85 54.32
CA ASN A 163 73.02 50.22 54.25
C ASN A 163 74.40 50.30 54.95
N PRO A 164 75.48 50.71 54.28
CA PRO A 164 76.74 50.94 54.97
C PRO A 164 76.58 52.21 55.81
N ASN A 165 76.56 52.06 57.13
CA ASN A 165 76.64 53.21 58.05
C ASN A 165 77.90 54.03 57.76
N PRO A 166 77.82 55.36 57.76
CA PRO A 166 78.98 56.21 57.91
C PRO A 166 79.39 56.29 59.39
N ASP A 167 80.71 56.43 59.58
CA ASP A 167 81.49 56.72 60.80
C ASP A 167 81.97 55.54 61.66
#